data_AF-A0A950LUX3-F1
#
_entry.id   AF-A0A950LUX3-F1
#
_cell.length_a   1.000
_cell.length_b   1.000
_cell.length_c   1.000
_cell.angle_alpha   90.00
_cell.angle_beta   90.00
_cell.angle_gamma   90.00
#
_symmetry.space_group_name_H-M   'P 1'
#
loop_
_entity.id
_entity.type
_entity.pdbx_description
1 polymer ?
#
loop_
_entity_poly.entity_id
_entity_poly.type
_entity_poly.pdbx_seq_one_letter_code
_entity_poly.pdbx_strand_id
1 'polypeptide(L)'
;MTGELAQGAVGDPLLNAGIFVFFVLVTLVIVFRASRRAKTAADYYAAGRSFTGPQNGVAISGDYLSAASFLGIAGAIAVYGYDGFLYSIGFLVAWLVALLLVAELLRNTGKFTMGDVLSFRMRRRPVRAAAAVSTLVVSFFYLLAQMAGAGGLVALLLNVEGRGAQALVVAVVGLLMIVYVLVGGMR
;
A
#
# COMPACT_ATOMS: atom_id res chain seq x y z
N MET A 1 -24.16 6.33 -32.08
CA MET A 1 -25.23 6.16 -31.08
C MET A 1 -24.63 6.55 -29.75
N THR A 2 -25.12 7.66 -29.22
CA THR A 2 -24.57 8.50 -28.16
C THR A 2 -24.44 7.74 -26.84
N GLY A 3 -23.22 7.72 -26.29
CA GLY A 3 -22.92 7.18 -24.97
C GLY A 3 -23.39 8.12 -23.88
N GLU A 4 -24.62 7.94 -23.41
CA GLU A 4 -24.98 8.30 -22.04
C GLU A 4 -24.60 7.12 -21.13
N LEU A 5 -23.32 7.07 -20.76
CA LEU A 5 -22.94 6.28 -19.59
C LEU A 5 -23.43 7.09 -18.39
N ALA A 6 -24.49 6.58 -17.77
CA ALA A 6 -25.10 7.12 -16.58
C ALA A 6 -24.03 7.60 -15.57
N GLN A 7 -23.91 8.91 -15.41
CA GLN A 7 -23.39 9.52 -14.20
C GLN A 7 -24.44 9.29 -13.10
N GLY A 8 -24.60 8.04 -12.69
CA GLY A 8 -25.32 7.73 -11.47
C GLY A 8 -24.52 8.36 -10.33
N ALA A 9 -25.12 9.34 -9.66
CA ALA A 9 -24.54 9.94 -8.46
C ALA A 9 -24.04 8.83 -7.54
N VAL A 10 -22.74 8.86 -7.21
CA VAL A 10 -22.09 7.83 -6.39
C VAL A 10 -22.57 8.01 -4.94
N GLY A 11 -23.78 7.51 -4.64
CA GLY A 11 -24.40 7.62 -3.32
C GLY A 11 -24.60 9.07 -2.84
N ASP A 12 -24.90 9.21 -1.54
CA ASP A 12 -24.93 10.51 -0.87
C ASP A 12 -23.49 10.88 -0.45
N PRO A 13 -22.91 11.98 -0.99
CA PRO A 13 -21.54 12.39 -0.66
C PRO A 13 -21.31 12.62 0.84
N LEU A 14 -22.34 13.08 1.57
CA LEU A 14 -22.24 13.31 3.01
C LEU A 14 -22.14 11.99 3.77
N LEU A 15 -22.89 10.97 3.34
CA LEU A 15 -22.83 9.62 3.91
C LEU A 15 -21.49 8.96 3.59
N ASN A 16 -21.00 9.08 2.35
CA ASN A 16 -19.69 8.56 1.95
C ASN A 16 -18.55 9.23 2.75
N ALA A 17 -18.60 10.56 2.89
CA ALA A 17 -17.66 11.32 3.71
C ALA A 17 -17.72 10.89 5.18
N GLY A 18 -18.92 10.73 5.72
CA GLY A 18 -19.15 10.28 7.10
C GLY A 18 -18.55 8.91 7.36
N ILE A 19 -18.79 7.94 6.48
CA ILE A 19 -18.21 6.58 6.58
C ILE A 19 -16.69 6.63 6.46
N PHE A 20 -16.15 7.40 5.50
CA PHE A 20 -14.71 7.54 5.31
C PHE A 20 -14.05 8.12 6.56
N VAL A 21 -14.55 9.24 7.09
CA VAL A 21 -14.01 9.88 8.29
C VAL A 21 -14.14 8.95 9.50
N PHE A 22 -15.28 8.28 9.67
CA PHE A 22 -15.47 7.30 10.75
C PHE A 22 -14.42 6.19 10.68
N PHE A 23 -14.22 5.59 9.51
CA PHE A 23 -13.24 4.52 9.32
C PHE A 23 -11.82 5.00 9.60
N VAL A 24 -11.45 6.16 9.08
CA VAL A 24 -10.15 6.79 9.32
C VAL A 24 -9.91 7.05 10.82
N LEU A 25 -10.91 7.57 11.53
CA LEU A 25 -10.78 7.84 12.97
C LEU A 25 -10.64 6.55 13.79
N VAL A 26 -11.47 5.53 13.51
CA VAL A 26 -11.40 4.24 14.21
C VAL A 26 -10.04 3.60 14.01
N THR A 27 -9.58 3.52 12.76
CA THR A 27 -8.29 2.92 12.42
C THR A 27 -7.11 3.72 13.01
N LEU A 28 -7.16 5.05 12.97
CA LEU A 28 -6.14 5.90 13.59
C LEU A 28 -6.06 5.73 15.11
N VAL A 29 -7.21 5.59 15.80
CA VAL A 29 -7.25 5.30 17.24
C VAL A 29 -6.61 3.96 17.57
N ILE A 30 -6.88 2.93 16.75
CA ILE A 30 -6.27 1.61 16.89
C ILE A 30 -4.74 1.72 16.73
N VAL A 31 -4.27 2.37 15.66
CA VAL A 31 -2.85 2.57 15.38
C VAL A 31 -2.16 3.36 16.48
N PHE A 32 -2.74 4.46 16.93
CA PHE A 32 -2.17 5.25 18.02
C PHE A 32 -2.10 4.47 19.35
N ARG A 33 -3.04 3.56 19.60
CA ARG A 33 -3.01 2.69 20.78
C ARG A 33 -1.97 1.57 20.64
N ALA A 34 -1.80 0.99 19.46
CA ALA A 34 -0.80 -0.04 19.18
C ALA A 34 0.63 0.51 19.19
N SER A 35 0.84 1.65 18.53
CA SER A 35 2.10 2.37 18.42
C SER A 35 2.76 2.70 19.76
N ARG A 36 1.96 3.08 20.76
CA ARG A 36 2.45 3.42 22.13
C ARG A 36 3.27 2.31 22.80
N ARG A 37 3.24 1.09 22.27
CA ARG A 37 4.00 -0.06 22.78
C ARG A 37 5.35 -0.26 22.09
N ALA A 38 5.63 0.43 20.99
CA ALA A 38 6.90 0.31 20.26
C ALA A 38 7.98 1.19 20.89
N LYS A 39 9.00 0.57 21.50
CA LYS A 39 10.12 1.30 22.15
C LYS A 39 11.48 1.01 21.52
N THR A 40 11.59 -0.05 20.73
CA THR A 40 12.84 -0.48 20.09
C THR A 40 12.70 -0.54 18.57
N ALA A 41 13.82 -0.52 17.84
CA ALA A 41 13.82 -0.74 16.40
C ALA A 41 13.22 -2.10 16.01
N ALA A 42 13.38 -3.14 16.83
CA ALA A 42 12.75 -4.43 16.60
C ALA A 42 11.22 -4.35 16.76
N ASP A 43 10.70 -3.52 17.68
CA ASP A 43 9.26 -3.28 17.79
C ASP A 43 8.73 -2.49 16.61
N TYR A 44 9.46 -1.49 16.13
CA TYR A 44 9.01 -0.64 15.02
C TYR A 44 9.07 -1.36 13.67
N TYR A 45 10.14 -2.11 13.38
CA TYR A 45 10.37 -2.76 12.09
C TYR A 45 10.01 -4.24 12.03
N ALA A 46 9.78 -4.91 13.17
CA ALA A 46 9.45 -6.33 13.18
C ALA A 46 8.32 -6.67 14.18
N ALA A 47 7.66 -5.67 14.76
CA ALA A 47 6.69 -5.84 15.85
C ALA A 47 7.22 -6.61 17.08
N GLY A 48 8.54 -6.73 17.23
CA GLY A 48 9.17 -7.60 18.24
C GLY A 48 9.07 -9.09 17.91
N ARG A 49 8.79 -9.44 16.64
CA ARG A 49 8.55 -10.81 16.14
C ARG A 49 7.38 -11.52 16.83
N SER A 50 6.40 -10.76 17.32
CA SER A 50 5.27 -11.29 18.10
C SER A 50 4.09 -11.77 17.27
N PHE A 51 4.02 -11.46 15.97
CA PHE A 51 2.90 -11.87 15.12
C PHE A 51 2.95 -13.37 14.80
N THR A 52 1.79 -14.01 14.87
CA THR A 52 1.63 -15.40 14.40
C THR A 52 1.67 -15.45 12.87
N GLY A 53 1.92 -16.64 12.31
CA GLY A 53 1.94 -16.86 10.86
C GLY A 53 0.68 -16.34 10.15
N PRO A 54 -0.54 -16.68 10.61
CA PRO A 54 -1.78 -16.16 10.02
C PRO A 54 -1.93 -14.64 10.13
N GLN A 55 -1.57 -14.03 11.27
CA GLN A 55 -1.63 -12.57 11.44
C GLN A 55 -0.72 -11.84 10.46
N ASN A 56 0.52 -12.33 10.32
CA ASN A 56 1.47 -11.77 9.37
C ASN A 56 1.02 -12.02 7.92
N GLY A 57 0.39 -13.17 7.64
CA GLY A 57 -0.21 -13.48 6.35
C GLY A 57 -1.29 -12.47 5.96
N VAL A 58 -2.24 -12.19 6.86
CA VAL A 58 -3.29 -11.18 6.63
C VAL A 58 -2.69 -9.79 6.40
N ALA A 59 -1.65 -9.42 7.16
CA ALA A 59 -0.97 -8.14 6.97
C ALA A 59 -0.34 -8.00 5.57
N ILE A 60 0.39 -9.02 5.11
CA ILE A 60 1.03 -9.02 3.77
C ILE A 60 -0.03 -9.07 2.66
N SER A 61 -1.11 -9.84 2.84
CA SER A 61 -2.24 -9.84 1.90
C SER A 61 -2.89 -8.45 1.81
N GLY A 62 -2.99 -7.73 2.94
CA GLY A 62 -3.49 -6.35 2.96
C GLY A 62 -2.59 -5.39 2.18
N ASP A 63 -1.27 -5.49 2.33
CA ASP A 63 -0.30 -4.70 1.55
C ASP A 63 -0.38 -5.01 0.04
N TYR A 64 -0.62 -6.27 -0.31
CA TYR A 64 -0.83 -6.68 -1.70
C TYR A 64 -2.11 -6.08 -2.31
N LEU A 65 -3.19 -5.89 -1.53
CA LEU A 65 -4.46 -5.29 -1.96
C LEU A 65 -4.39 -3.75 -2.08
N SER A 66 -3.30 -3.27 -2.68
CA SER A 66 -3.04 -1.85 -2.93
C SER A 66 -3.95 -1.24 -4.00
N ALA A 67 -3.91 0.09 -4.13
CA ALA A 67 -4.57 0.82 -5.22
C ALA A 67 -4.13 0.31 -6.61
N ALA A 68 -2.87 -0.09 -6.77
CA ALA A 68 -2.38 -0.67 -8.02
C ALA A 68 -3.03 -2.03 -8.32
N SER A 69 -3.23 -2.87 -7.31
CA SER A 69 -3.89 -4.17 -7.48
C SER A 69 -5.39 -3.99 -7.76
N PHE A 70 -6.07 -3.13 -7.00
CA PHE A 70 -7.51 -2.89 -7.19
C PHE A 70 -7.80 -2.13 -8.49
N LEU A 71 -7.33 -0.88 -8.62
CA LEU A 71 -7.59 -0.08 -9.82
C LEU A 71 -6.85 -0.61 -11.05
N GLY A 72 -5.63 -1.12 -10.89
CA GLY A 72 -4.84 -1.58 -12.02
C GLY A 72 -5.42 -2.84 -12.65
N ILE A 73 -5.85 -3.84 -11.85
CA ILE A 73 -6.51 -5.04 -12.39
C ILE A 73 -7.89 -4.68 -12.95
N ALA A 74 -8.70 -3.92 -12.21
CA ALA A 74 -10.02 -3.50 -12.69
C ALA A 74 -9.92 -2.67 -14.00
N GLY A 75 -8.96 -1.76 -14.08
CA GLY A 75 -8.68 -0.95 -15.26
C GLY A 75 -8.15 -1.78 -16.43
N ALA A 76 -7.24 -2.73 -16.17
CA ALA A 76 -6.75 -3.64 -17.20
C ALA A 76 -7.87 -4.51 -17.79
N ILE A 77 -8.78 -5.01 -16.95
CA ILE A 77 -9.96 -5.76 -17.41
C ILE A 77 -10.92 -4.85 -18.18
N ALA A 78 -11.14 -3.61 -17.71
CA ALA A 78 -12.02 -2.67 -18.39
C ALA A 78 -11.52 -2.30 -19.80
N VAL A 79 -10.19 -2.21 -20.00
CA VAL A 79 -9.59 -1.82 -21.29
C VAL A 79 -9.33 -3.03 -22.20
N TYR A 80 -8.85 -4.15 -21.63
CA TYR A 80 -8.36 -5.31 -22.38
C TYR A 80 -9.24 -6.57 -22.21
N GLY A 81 -10.33 -6.49 -21.46
CA GLY A 81 -11.27 -7.59 -21.25
C GLY A 81 -10.61 -8.82 -20.63
N TYR A 82 -10.80 -9.97 -21.27
CA TYR A 82 -10.30 -11.26 -20.80
C TYR A 82 -8.76 -11.31 -20.73
N ASP A 83 -8.06 -10.65 -21.64
CA ASP A 83 -6.60 -10.64 -21.64
C ASP A 83 -6.04 -9.87 -20.43
N GLY A 84 -6.71 -8.79 -20.02
CA GLY A 84 -6.40 -8.07 -18.78
C GLY A 84 -6.61 -8.93 -17.53
N PHE A 85 -7.64 -9.78 -17.53
CA PHE A 85 -7.87 -10.75 -16.47
C PHE A 85 -6.76 -11.81 -16.43
N LEU A 86 -6.39 -12.40 -17.57
CA LEU A 86 -5.29 -13.36 -17.64
C LEU A 86 -3.96 -12.76 -17.17
N TYR A 87 -3.68 -11.51 -17.51
CA TYR A 87 -2.51 -10.80 -17.03
C TYR A 87 -2.48 -10.68 -15.49
N SER A 88 -3.63 -10.43 -14.87
CA SER A 88 -3.74 -10.31 -13.41
C SER A 88 -3.42 -11.62 -12.67
N ILE A 89 -3.70 -12.77 -13.27
CA ILE A 89 -3.32 -14.08 -12.71
C ILE A 89 -1.81 -14.20 -12.63
N GLY A 90 -1.08 -13.78 -13.67
CA GLY A 90 0.37 -13.77 -13.68
C GLY A 90 0.94 -12.90 -12.55
N PHE A 91 0.35 -11.73 -12.32
CA PHE A 91 0.73 -10.83 -11.22
C PHE A 91 0.52 -11.46 -9.84
N LEU A 92 -0.59 -12.18 -9.63
CA LEU A 92 -0.87 -12.90 -8.39
C LEU A 92 0.09 -14.08 -8.17
N VAL A 93 0.31 -14.90 -9.20
CA VAL A 93 1.20 -16.06 -9.12
C VAL A 93 2.64 -15.62 -8.86
N ALA A 94 3.12 -14.56 -9.52
CA ALA A 94 4.46 -14.02 -9.28
C ALA A 94 4.65 -13.57 -7.83
N TRP A 95 3.64 -12.93 -7.23
CA TRP A 95 3.67 -12.55 -5.81
C TRP A 95 3.73 -13.77 -4.89
N LEU A 96 2.93 -14.81 -5.14
CA LEU A 96 2.98 -16.06 -4.37
C LEU A 96 4.35 -16.74 -4.47
N VAL A 97 4.92 -16.82 -5.67
CA VAL A 97 6.25 -17.39 -5.90
C VAL A 97 7.32 -16.59 -5.14
N ALA A 98 7.25 -15.25 -5.18
CA ALA A 98 8.17 -14.40 -4.42
C ALA A 98 8.03 -14.61 -2.90
N LEU A 99 6.80 -14.74 -2.38
CA LEU A 99 6.59 -15.03 -0.97
C LEU A 99 7.12 -16.40 -0.55
N LEU A 100 6.85 -17.45 -1.32
CA LEU A 100 7.26 -18.81 -0.98
C LEU A 100 8.77 -19.01 -1.11
N LEU A 101 9.39 -18.47 -2.17
CA LEU A 101 10.81 -18.72 -2.45
C LEU A 101 11.74 -17.69 -1.83
N VAL A 102 11.36 -16.41 -1.80
CA VAL A 102 12.27 -15.32 -1.40
C VAL A 102 12.00 -14.88 0.03
N ALA A 103 10.74 -14.71 0.43
CA ALA A 103 10.44 -14.13 1.74
C ALA A 103 10.90 -15.04 2.90
N GLU A 104 10.80 -16.37 2.78
CA GLU A 104 11.29 -17.29 3.80
C GLU A 104 12.81 -17.24 3.96
N LEU A 105 13.56 -17.22 2.85
CA LEU A 105 15.02 -17.09 2.86
C LEU A 105 15.45 -15.79 3.57
N LEU A 106 14.79 -14.67 3.27
CA LEU A 106 15.07 -13.39 3.90
C LEU A 106 14.70 -13.38 5.39
N ARG A 107 13.54 -13.93 5.76
CA ARG A 107 13.08 -14.03 7.16
C ARG A 107 14.07 -14.80 8.03
N ASN A 108 14.65 -15.87 7.51
CA ASN A 108 15.59 -16.72 8.23
C ASN A 108 16.94 -16.04 8.52
N THR A 109 17.27 -14.92 7.87
CA THR A 109 18.51 -14.18 8.12
C THR A 109 18.48 -13.30 9.38
N GLY A 110 17.30 -13.03 9.93
CA GLY A 110 17.13 -12.17 11.11
C GLY A 110 17.48 -10.69 10.92
N LYS A 111 17.79 -10.25 9.68
CA LYS A 111 18.04 -8.84 9.33
C LYS A 111 16.74 -8.09 9.04
N PHE A 112 16.79 -6.75 9.13
CA PHE A 112 15.62 -5.89 8.93
C PHE A 112 15.45 -5.41 7.48
N THR A 113 16.51 -5.42 6.68
CA THR A 113 16.47 -4.91 5.29
C THR A 113 17.08 -5.89 4.31
N MET A 114 16.58 -5.92 3.07
CA MET A 114 17.20 -6.72 1.99
C MET A 114 18.65 -6.29 1.72
N GLY A 115 18.96 -4.99 1.86
CA GLY A 115 20.32 -4.48 1.73
C GLY A 115 21.29 -5.09 2.75
N ASP A 116 20.85 -5.33 3.99
CA ASP A 116 21.66 -5.98 5.01
C ASP A 116 21.94 -7.45 4.69
N VAL A 117 20.97 -8.14 4.06
CA VAL A 117 21.14 -9.52 3.61
C VAL A 117 22.12 -9.61 2.44
N LEU A 118 21.93 -8.79 1.40
CA LEU A 118 22.78 -8.79 0.22
C LEU A 118 24.23 -8.36 0.53
N SER A 119 24.39 -7.41 1.46
CA SER A 119 25.70 -6.94 1.89
C SER A 119 26.47 -7.93 2.78
N PHE A 120 25.85 -9.01 3.25
CA PHE A 120 26.48 -9.98 4.15
C PHE A 120 27.63 -10.76 3.49
N ARG A 121 27.48 -11.11 2.20
CA ARG A 121 28.48 -11.86 1.42
C ARG A 121 29.24 -10.98 0.40
N MET A 122 28.96 -9.68 0.34
CA MET A 122 29.50 -8.77 -0.68
C MET A 122 30.17 -7.53 -0.06
N ARG A 123 30.72 -6.64 -0.90
CA ARG A 123 31.27 -5.35 -0.46
C ARG A 123 30.16 -4.49 0.16
N ARG A 124 30.20 -4.37 1.50
CA ARG A 124 29.13 -3.77 2.31
C ARG A 124 28.66 -2.40 1.84
N ARG A 125 29.58 -1.44 1.68
CA ARG A 125 29.25 -0.04 1.35
C ARG A 125 28.56 0.12 -0.02
N PRO A 126 29.14 -0.34 -1.15
CA PRO A 126 28.51 -0.16 -2.46
C PRO A 126 27.20 -0.95 -2.60
N VAL A 127 27.13 -2.18 -2.08
CA VAL A 127 25.92 -3.01 -2.20
C VAL A 127 24.76 -2.44 -1.37
N ARG A 128 25.04 -1.97 -0.15
CA ARG A 128 24.01 -1.35 0.68
C ARG A 128 23.51 -0.02 0.08
N ALA A 129 24.41 0.77 -0.52
CA ALA A 129 24.03 1.98 -1.23
C ALA A 129 23.18 1.67 -2.46
N ALA A 130 23.58 0.70 -3.29
CA ALA A 130 22.81 0.29 -4.46
C ALA A 130 21.43 -0.26 -4.08
N ALA A 131 21.35 -1.11 -3.05
CA ALA A 131 20.09 -1.63 -2.54
C ALA A 131 19.18 -0.51 -2.02
N ALA A 132 19.72 0.42 -1.22
CA ALA A 132 18.95 1.55 -0.70
C ALA A 132 18.44 2.47 -1.81
N VAL A 133 19.28 2.83 -2.78
CA VAL A 133 18.89 3.68 -3.92
C VAL A 133 17.84 2.97 -4.77
N SER A 134 18.03 1.68 -5.07
CA SER A 134 17.05 0.89 -5.82
C SER A 134 15.69 0.85 -5.11
N THR A 135 15.68 0.54 -3.81
CA THR A 135 14.46 0.56 -3.01
C THR A 135 13.79 1.94 -3.02
N LEU A 136 14.53 3.02 -2.82
CA LEU A 136 13.98 4.38 -2.84
C LEU A 136 13.37 4.74 -4.21
N VAL A 137 14.06 4.42 -5.31
CA VAL A 137 13.58 4.72 -6.66
C VAL A 137 12.30 3.93 -6.97
N VAL A 138 12.30 2.62 -6.71
CA VAL A 138 11.12 1.77 -6.95
C VAL A 138 9.95 2.23 -6.05
N SER A 139 10.19 2.46 -4.77
CA SER A 139 9.17 2.93 -3.83
C SER A 139 8.63 4.31 -4.22
N PHE A 140 9.46 5.23 -4.72
CA PHE A 140 9.00 6.55 -5.13
C PHE A 140 7.97 6.48 -6.25
N PHE A 141 8.28 5.78 -7.35
CA PHE A 141 7.34 5.62 -8.47
C PHE A 141 6.10 4.84 -8.06
N TYR A 142 6.27 3.80 -7.24
CA TYR A 142 5.18 3.00 -6.74
C TYR A 142 4.20 3.80 -5.88
N LEU A 143 4.71 4.58 -4.92
CA LEU A 143 3.90 5.43 -4.04
C LEU A 143 3.23 6.57 -4.80
N LEU A 144 3.88 7.14 -5.82
CA LEU A 144 3.27 8.17 -6.67
C LEU A 144 2.01 7.64 -7.36
N ALA A 145 2.09 6.46 -7.97
CA ALA A 145 0.95 5.81 -8.60
C ALA A 145 -0.16 5.49 -7.58
N GLN A 146 0.21 5.02 -6.38
CA GLN A 146 -0.76 4.76 -5.32
C GLN A 146 -1.48 6.02 -4.84
N MET A 147 -0.77 7.13 -4.65
CA MET A 147 -1.39 8.39 -4.20
C MET A 147 -2.37 8.93 -5.24
N ALA A 148 -2.03 8.83 -6.53
CA ALA A 148 -2.94 9.19 -7.61
C ALA A 148 -4.20 8.31 -7.63
N GLY A 149 -4.03 6.98 -7.46
CA GLY A 149 -5.14 6.04 -7.41
C GLY A 149 -6.06 6.24 -6.20
N ALA A 150 -5.49 6.28 -4.99
CA ALA A 150 -6.23 6.45 -3.75
C ALA A 150 -6.93 7.81 -3.67
N GLY A 151 -6.22 8.90 -3.95
CA GLY A 151 -6.80 10.24 -3.92
C GLY A 151 -7.83 10.48 -5.03
N GLY A 152 -7.66 9.85 -6.20
CA GLY A 152 -8.66 9.83 -7.27
C GLY A 152 -9.96 9.15 -6.84
N LEU A 153 -9.88 7.97 -6.21
CA LEU A 153 -11.07 7.29 -5.68
C LEU A 153 -11.78 8.10 -4.59
N VAL A 154 -11.04 8.69 -3.66
CA VAL A 154 -11.64 9.53 -2.60
C VAL A 154 -12.32 10.77 -3.19
N ALA A 155 -11.71 11.42 -4.18
CA ALA A 155 -12.33 12.57 -4.85
C ALA A 155 -13.64 12.17 -5.56
N LEU A 156 -13.68 10.99 -6.20
CA LEU A 156 -14.89 10.45 -6.80
C LEU A 156 -15.98 10.16 -5.76
N LEU A 157 -15.63 9.55 -4.62
CA LEU A 157 -16.59 9.24 -3.54
C LEU A 157 -17.18 10.49 -2.87
N LEU A 158 -16.40 11.57 -2.80
CA LEU A 158 -16.82 12.86 -2.26
C LEU A 158 -17.53 13.74 -3.30
N ASN A 159 -17.70 13.26 -4.53
CA ASN A 159 -18.27 13.98 -5.66
C ASN A 159 -17.58 15.33 -5.92
N VAL A 160 -16.25 15.36 -5.80
CA VAL A 160 -15.45 16.58 -5.95
C VAL A 160 -15.10 16.77 -7.41
N GLU A 161 -15.77 17.73 -8.05
CA GLU A 161 -15.49 18.11 -9.43
C GLU A 161 -14.49 19.26 -9.48
N GLY A 162 -13.31 19.00 -10.06
CA GLY A 162 -12.30 20.03 -10.33
C GLY A 162 -10.88 19.59 -10.01
N ARG A 163 -9.96 19.84 -10.95
CA ARG A 163 -8.55 19.42 -10.82
C ARG A 163 -7.86 19.95 -9.56
N GLY A 164 -8.17 21.20 -9.16
CA GLY A 164 -7.61 21.81 -7.96
C GLY A 164 -8.13 21.18 -6.66
N ALA A 165 -9.43 20.89 -6.59
CA ALA A 165 -10.04 20.26 -5.43
C ALA A 165 -9.65 18.78 -5.31
N GLN A 166 -9.52 18.05 -6.43
CA GLN A 166 -8.97 16.70 -6.46
C GLN A 166 -7.51 16.67 -5.99
N ALA A 167 -6.67 17.62 -6.43
CA ALA A 167 -5.29 17.73 -5.96
C ALA A 167 -5.21 17.99 -4.45
N LEU A 168 -6.12 18.80 -3.91
CA LEU A 168 -6.22 19.03 -2.46
C LEU A 168 -6.58 17.74 -1.72
N VAL A 169 -7.56 16.98 -2.21
CA VAL A 169 -7.95 15.68 -1.61
C VAL A 169 -6.77 14.71 -1.61
N VAL A 170 -6.06 14.57 -2.75
CA VAL A 170 -4.86 13.73 -2.85
C VAL A 170 -3.80 14.15 -1.82
N ALA A 171 -3.55 15.45 -1.68
CA ALA A 171 -2.57 15.98 -0.74
C ALA A 171 -2.97 15.70 0.73
N VAL A 172 -4.24 15.88 1.08
CA VAL A 172 -4.77 15.61 2.43
C VAL A 172 -4.69 14.12 2.75
N VAL A 173 -5.13 13.25 1.85
CA VAL A 173 -5.05 11.80 2.02
C VAL A 173 -3.59 11.34 2.14
N GLY A 174 -2.70 11.86 1.30
CA GLY A 174 -1.27 11.57 1.37
C GLY A 174 -0.63 12.00 2.69
N LEU A 175 -0.94 13.21 3.17
CA LEU A 175 -0.47 13.68 4.47
C LEU A 175 -0.98 12.80 5.61
N LEU A 176 -2.25 12.40 5.54
CA LEU A 176 -2.86 11.49 6.51
C LEU A 176 -2.14 10.14 6.53
N MET A 177 -1.82 9.56 5.36
CA MET A 177 -1.05 8.33 5.26
C MET A 177 0.36 8.45 5.83
N ILE A 178 1.03 9.60 5.63
CA ILE A 178 2.33 9.87 6.25
C ILE A 178 2.21 9.84 7.77
N VAL A 179 1.21 10.54 8.34
CA VAL A 179 0.96 10.52 9.80
C VAL A 179 0.68 9.10 10.29
N TYR A 180 -0.13 8.34 9.55
CA TYR A 180 -0.49 6.97 9.89
C TYR A 180 0.74 6.06 10.00
N VAL A 181 1.63 6.13 9.00
CA VAL A 181 2.86 5.32 8.96
C VAL A 181 3.88 5.77 10.02
N LEU A 182 4.07 7.07 10.20
CA LEU A 182 5.01 7.62 11.19
C LEU A 182 4.60 7.26 12.62
N VAL A 183 3.29 7.24 12.90
CA VAL A 183 2.78 6.85 14.20
C VAL A 183 2.79 5.33 14.33
N GLY A 184 2.26 4.57 13.37
CA GLY A 184 2.01 3.14 13.55
C GLY A 184 3.23 2.23 13.68
N GLY A 185 4.24 2.40 12.83
CA GLY A 185 5.24 1.34 12.65
C GLY A 185 4.60 0.01 12.20
N MET A 186 5.23 -1.13 12.49
CA MET A 186 4.71 -2.45 12.08
C MET A 186 3.60 -3.01 13.00
N ARG A 187 3.34 -2.42 14.18
CA ARG A 187 2.36 -2.95 15.16
C ARG A 187 0.96 -2.40 14.99
#